data_AF-A0A1I0F9T2-F1
#
_entry.id   AF-A0A1I0F9T2-F1
#
_cell.length_a   1.000
_cell.length_b   1.000
_cell.length_c   1.000
_cell.angle_alpha   90.00
_cell.angle_beta   90.00
_cell.angle_gamma   90.00
#
_symmetry.space_group_name_H-M   'P 1'
#
loop_
_entity.id
_entity.type
_entity.pdbx_description
1 polymer ?
#
loop_
_entity_poly.entity_id
_entity_poly.type
_entity_poly.pdbx_seq_one_letter_code
_entity_poly.pdbx_strand_id
1 'polypeptide(L)'
;MNTKITMGNDEYILYIRKTTSTCSITNDDLGKYIWIWLRDRGADKIKEDVPCLWGKTAQKLDALKLPKTAAQFEFNRNLLPELYDYLDVLAAK
;
A
#
# COMPACT_ATOMS: atom_id res chain seq x y z
N MET A 1 -14.86 -14.84 -15.35
CA MET A 1 -14.29 -13.47 -15.21
C MET A 1 -13.04 -13.57 -14.36
N ASN A 2 -11.92 -12.97 -14.78
CA ASN A 2 -10.75 -12.90 -13.93
C ASN A 2 -11.03 -11.94 -12.76
N THR A 3 -11.04 -12.45 -11.54
CA THR A 3 -11.31 -11.67 -10.31
C THR A 3 -10.03 -11.14 -9.68
N LYS A 4 -8.86 -11.57 -10.16
CA LYS A 4 -7.57 -11.13 -9.65
C LYS A 4 -7.18 -9.78 -10.24
N ILE A 5 -6.56 -8.95 -9.40
CA ILE A 5 -5.94 -7.68 -9.78
C ILE A 5 -4.52 -7.63 -9.25
N THR A 6 -3.65 -6.87 -9.92
CA THR A 6 -2.31 -6.56 -9.46
C THR A 6 -2.24 -5.10 -9.06
N MET A 7 -1.77 -4.81 -7.85
CA MET A 7 -1.65 -3.45 -7.32
C MET A 7 -0.31 -3.26 -6.61
N GLY A 8 0.20 -2.04 -6.63
CA GLY A 8 1.43 -1.67 -5.95
C GLY A 8 1.20 -1.34 -4.49
N ASN A 9 2.12 -1.76 -3.62
CA ASN A 9 2.09 -1.37 -2.21
C ASN A 9 2.21 0.16 -2.01
N ASP A 10 2.85 0.86 -2.96
CA ASP A 10 2.96 2.31 -2.97
C ASP A 10 1.61 3.01 -3.10
N GLU A 11 0.63 2.42 -3.79
CA GLU A 11 -0.71 2.99 -3.93
C GLU A 11 -1.44 3.05 -2.58
N TYR A 12 -1.29 2.01 -1.76
CA TYR A 12 -1.89 1.93 -0.43
C TYR A 12 -1.20 2.85 0.58
N ILE A 13 0.13 2.90 0.56
CA ILE A 13 0.88 3.85 1.38
C ILE A 13 0.50 5.28 0.98
N LEU A 14 0.41 5.57 -0.32
CA LEU A 14 0.00 6.90 -0.82
C LEU A 14 -1.41 7.27 -0.34
N TYR A 15 -2.34 6.32 -0.35
CA TYR A 15 -3.68 6.54 0.19
C TYR A 15 -3.60 6.98 1.66
N ILE A 16 -2.94 6.19 2.53
CA ILE A 16 -2.79 6.51 3.96
C ILE A 16 -2.18 7.91 4.15
N ARG A 17 -1.11 8.24 3.40
CA ARG A 17 -0.42 9.54 3.51
C ARG A 17 -1.24 10.72 3.00
N LYS A 18 -2.22 10.48 2.13
CA LYS A 18 -3.18 11.51 1.70
C LYS A 18 -4.36 11.65 2.66
N THR A 19 -4.77 10.57 3.29
CA THR A 19 -5.91 10.55 4.22
C THR A 19 -5.61 11.32 5.50
N THR A 20 -4.39 11.23 6.03
CA THR A 20 -3.99 12.01 7.22
C THR A 20 -2.50 12.33 7.27
N SER A 21 -2.19 13.55 7.72
CA SER A 21 -0.82 14.03 7.94
C SER A 21 -0.25 13.58 9.29
N THR A 22 -1.06 12.99 10.17
CA THR A 22 -0.66 12.63 11.54
C THR A 22 -0.31 11.16 11.73
N CYS A 23 -0.44 10.33 10.68
CA CYS A 23 -0.15 8.90 10.80
C CYS A 23 1.32 8.68 11.21
N SER A 24 1.53 8.10 12.38
CA SER A 24 2.83 7.97 13.02
C SER A 24 3.63 6.74 12.54
N ILE A 25 2.95 5.79 11.89
CA ILE A 25 3.54 4.56 11.36
C ILE A 25 4.49 4.88 10.20
N THR A 26 5.64 4.22 10.12
CA THR A 26 6.61 4.37 9.02
C THR A 26 6.10 3.73 7.71
N ASN A 27 6.63 4.12 6.55
CA ASN A 27 6.24 3.50 5.27
C ASN A 27 6.59 2.00 5.23
N ASP A 28 7.69 1.60 5.86
CA ASP A 28 8.13 0.20 5.93
C ASP A 28 7.15 -0.64 6.78
N ASP A 29 6.75 -0.12 7.94
CA ASP A 29 5.78 -0.79 8.81
C ASP A 29 4.40 -0.84 8.16
N LEU A 30 3.96 0.24 7.50
CA LEU A 30 2.72 0.24 6.71
C LEU A 30 2.76 -0.87 5.65
N GLY A 31 3.84 -0.94 4.87
CA GLY A 31 4.01 -1.98 3.86
C GLY A 31 3.97 -3.40 4.44
N LYS A 32 4.59 -3.60 5.61
CA LYS A 32 4.55 -4.87 6.33
C LYS A 32 3.14 -5.22 6.80
N TYR A 33 2.41 -4.27 7.38
CA TYR A 33 1.04 -4.48 7.86
C TYR A 33 0.05 -4.76 6.72
N ILE A 34 0.19 -4.07 5.61
CA ILE A 34 -0.62 -4.28 4.40
C ILE A 34 -0.33 -5.66 3.81
N TRP A 35 0.95 -6.03 3.68
CA TRP A 35 1.34 -7.35 3.17
C TRP A 35 0.79 -8.48 4.04
N ILE A 36 0.93 -8.40 5.36
CA ILE A 36 0.40 -9.43 6.28
C ILE A 36 -1.11 -9.58 6.08
N TRP A 37 -1.85 -8.46 6.04
CA TRP A 37 -3.30 -8.48 5.89
C TRP A 37 -3.75 -9.13 4.57
N LEU A 38 -3.07 -8.82 3.47
CA LEU A 38 -3.34 -9.37 2.14
C LEU A 38 -2.95 -10.85 2.04
N ARG A 39 -1.76 -11.22 2.53
CA ARG A 39 -1.26 -12.60 2.56
C ARG A 39 -2.23 -13.53 3.28
N ASP A 40 -2.73 -13.09 4.44
CA ASP A 40 -3.66 -13.89 5.26
C ASP A 40 -5.05 -14.06 4.59
N ARG A 41 -5.30 -13.35 3.48
CA ARG A 41 -6.48 -13.46 2.60
C ARG A 41 -6.19 -14.07 1.24
N GLY A 42 -5.03 -14.71 1.08
CA GLY A 42 -4.66 -15.44 -0.13
C GLY A 42 -4.10 -14.57 -1.26
N ALA A 43 -3.52 -13.41 -0.93
CA ALA A 43 -2.74 -12.64 -1.89
C ALA A 43 -1.36 -13.23 -2.14
N ASP A 44 -0.87 -13.08 -3.37
CA ASP A 44 0.46 -13.46 -3.79
C ASP A 44 1.34 -12.20 -3.94
N LYS A 45 2.60 -12.26 -3.51
CA LYS A 45 3.59 -11.23 -3.82
C LYS A 45 4.26 -11.59 -5.14
N ILE A 46 3.97 -10.82 -6.19
CA ILE A 46 4.42 -11.13 -7.55
C ILE A 46 5.79 -10.51 -7.86
N LYS A 47 6.07 -9.34 -7.27
CA LYS A 47 7.35 -8.62 -7.41
C LYS A 47 7.65 -7.87 -6.12
N GLU A 48 8.93 -7.75 -5.75
CA GLU A 48 9.33 -7.06 -4.52
C GLU A 48 9.76 -5.60 -4.77
N ASP A 49 10.39 -5.32 -5.91
CA ASP A 49 11.02 -4.03 -6.19
C ASP A 49 10.58 -3.40 -7.52
N VAL A 50 9.29 -3.07 -7.64
CA VAL A 50 8.78 -2.37 -8.83
C VAL A 50 8.95 -0.86 -8.66
N PRO A 51 9.54 -0.12 -9.61
CA PRO A 51 9.68 1.33 -9.52
C PRO A 51 8.34 2.03 -9.26
N CYS A 52 8.27 2.82 -8.19
CA CYS A 52 7.08 3.58 -7.86
C CYS A 52 6.90 4.73 -8.86
N LEU A 53 5.78 4.72 -9.59
CA LEU A 53 5.47 5.77 -10.57
C LEU A 53 5.34 7.15 -9.91
N TRP A 54 4.91 7.17 -8.65
CA TRP A 54 4.63 8.38 -7.88
C TRP A 54 5.86 9.03 -7.26
N GLY A 55 7.03 8.38 -7.27
CA GLY A 55 8.25 8.90 -6.63
C GLY A 55 8.75 10.24 -7.20
N LYS A 56 8.43 10.55 -8.47
CA LYS A 56 8.79 11.84 -9.09
C LYS A 56 7.82 12.98 -8.75
N THR A 57 6.52 12.67 -8.59
CA THR A 57 5.47 13.67 -8.29
C THR A 57 5.34 13.95 -6.79
N ALA A 58 5.77 13.00 -5.95
CA ALA A 58 5.71 13.07 -4.49
C ALA A 58 6.84 13.88 -3.82
N GLN A 59 7.55 14.76 -4.56
CA GLN A 59 8.70 15.54 -4.09
C GLN A 59 8.46 16.38 -2.81
N LYS A 60 7.20 16.66 -2.43
CA LYS A 60 6.83 17.44 -1.24
C LYS A 60 6.63 16.64 0.05
N LEU A 61 6.78 15.32 0.05
CA LEU A 61 6.58 14.48 1.24
C LEU A 61 7.92 14.22 1.96
N ASP A 62 8.54 15.22 2.58
CA ASP A 62 9.98 15.22 2.96
C ASP A 62 10.40 14.39 4.20
N ALA A 63 9.62 13.38 4.56
CA ALA A 63 9.98 12.29 5.49
C ALA A 63 9.13 11.03 5.24
N LEU A 64 7.97 11.25 4.59
CA LEU A 64 6.97 10.27 4.14
C LEU A 64 7.16 9.87 2.67
N LYS A 65 8.35 10.13 2.11
CA LYS A 65 8.67 9.86 0.69
C LYS A 65 8.28 8.44 0.37
N LEU A 66 7.36 8.28 -0.58
CA LEU A 66 7.03 6.97 -1.12
C LEU A 66 8.34 6.27 -1.50
N PRO A 67 8.48 4.97 -1.17
CA PRO A 67 9.70 4.26 -1.46
C PRO A 67 9.99 4.31 -2.96
N LYS A 68 11.26 4.24 -3.36
CA LYS A 68 11.65 4.28 -4.78
C LYS A 68 11.11 3.08 -5.56
N THR A 69 10.94 1.97 -4.86
CA THR A 69 10.36 0.73 -5.33
C THR A 69 9.29 0.25 -4.35
N ALA A 70 8.34 -0.53 -4.83
CA ALA A 70 7.31 -1.16 -4.02
C ALA A 70 7.02 -2.57 -4.51
N ALA A 71 6.61 -3.42 -3.56
CA ALA A 71 6.11 -4.74 -3.89
C ALA A 71 4.79 -4.64 -4.65
N GLN A 72 4.56 -5.59 -5.56
CA GLN A 72 3.28 -5.78 -6.22
C GLN A 72 2.59 -7.03 -5.68
N PHE A 73 1.31 -6.86 -5.36
CA PHE A 73 0.47 -7.93 -4.84
C PHE A 73 -0.58 -8.29 -5.87
N GLU A 74 -0.83 -9.58 -6.05
CA GLU A 74 -1.97 -10.09 -6.79
C GLU A 74 -2.98 -10.70 -5.83
N PHE A 75 -4.24 -10.25 -5.90
CA PHE A 75 -5.29 -10.74 -5.00
C PHE A 75 -6.68 -10.56 -5.63
N ASN A 76 -7.69 -11.14 -4.99
CA ASN A 76 -9.08 -11.01 -5.42
C ASN A 76 -9.59 -9.58 -5.19
N ARG A 77 -10.01 -8.89 -6.27
CA ARG A 77 -10.48 -7.49 -6.22
C ARG A 77 -11.68 -7.26 -5.30
N ASN A 78 -12.42 -8.31 -4.94
CA ASN A 78 -13.53 -8.22 -3.99
C ASN A 78 -13.06 -7.85 -2.58
N LEU A 79 -11.76 -7.99 -2.28
CA LEU A 79 -11.17 -7.55 -1.00
C LEU A 79 -10.95 -6.04 -0.92
N LEU A 80 -11.10 -5.30 -2.02
CA LEU A 80 -10.80 -3.86 -2.04
C LEU A 80 -11.58 -3.07 -0.97
N PRO A 81 -12.91 -3.24 -0.77
CA PRO A 81 -13.63 -2.49 0.26
C PRO A 81 -13.04 -2.71 1.67
N GLU A 82 -12.88 -3.97 2.07
CA GLU A 82 -12.31 -4.31 3.38
C GLU A 82 -10.84 -3.87 3.53
N LEU A 83 -10.09 -3.87 2.42
CA LEU A 83 -8.72 -3.39 2.41
C LEU A 83 -8.69 -1.89 2.72
N TYR A 84 -9.54 -1.08 2.09
CA TYR A 84 -9.58 0.37 2.34
C TYR A 84 -10.05 0.69 3.76
N ASP A 85 -11.01 -0.05 4.32
CA ASP A 85 -11.40 0.07 5.73
C ASP A 85 -10.20 -0.20 6.66
N TYR A 86 -9.37 -1.20 6.33
CA TYR A 86 -8.15 -1.49 7.09
C TYR A 86 -7.09 -0.39 6.93
N LEU A 87 -6.94 0.20 5.74
CA LEU A 87 -6.02 1.34 5.54
C LEU A 87 -6.44 2.55 6.37
N ASP A 88 -7.73 2.81 6.52
CA ASP A 88 -8.25 3.90 7.38
C ASP A 88 -7.91 3.66 8.86
N VAL A 89 -8.00 2.41 9.32
CA VAL A 89 -7.58 2.03 10.67
C VAL A 89 -6.08 2.24 10.87
N LEU A 90 -5.25 1.95 9.87
CA LEU A 90 -3.81 2.23 9.92
C LEU A 90 -3.52 3.74 9.90
N ALA A 91 -4.27 4.51 9.12
CA ALA A 91 -4.12 5.95 9.01
C ALA A 91 -4.41 6.67 10.35
N ALA A 92 -5.37 6.17 11.12
CA ALA A 92 -5.75 6.75 12.41
C ALA A 92 -4.72 6.53 13.56
N LYS A 93 -3.60 5.85 13.31
CA LYS A 93 -2.52 5.57 14.28
C LYS A 93 -1.32 6.48 14.09
#